data_AF-A0A7V9DH50-F1
#
_entry.id   AF-A0A7V9DH50-F1
#
_cell.length_a   1.000
_cell.length_b   1.000
_cell.length_c   1.000
_cell.angle_alpha   90.00
_cell.angle_beta   90.00
_cell.angle_gamma   90.00
#
_symmetry.space_group_name_H-M   'P 1'
#
loop_
_entity.id
_entity.type
_entity.pdbx_description
1 polymer ?
#
loop_
_entity_poly.entity_id
_entity_poly.type
_entity_poly.pdbx_seq_one_letter_code
_entity_poly.pdbx_strand_id
1 'polypeptide(L)'
;MAVLILASPAAASPTQPFAPPSGAARLTEEEATEILLRDPKVERWLDRYPPNPQTEAEYRRSSGDWEVKAWSGAAGQIVLGKVDDRSGSVKEAWTGPQVAWTMARGGAGAFGGKTINRPWLWLTFCALFLLGLADLRRPLSLRNLDLLALLSFSISLRLFNEGEIFWSAPLAYPPLLYLLVRCIWIARRDRPPRASRPVWPVWLLAGAAIFLLGFRVGLNVEAERSVIDVGFAGVVGAHRIANGEMPYGHMPVEEDHKPCGPEDAEGEIRERIQTNGRCERSNPRGDTYGPISYLAYLPGYAVFGWTGKWDALWAAHATSLLFDGICVLGLALVGLRFGGPRLAAVLAFAWAAYPFTLYVSNSNTNDAIMPAFLIWGFWLASSAWARGTAVALAGWTKFAALLLAPLWLSYPDGLRGPARRFALGFATATLAAFGVLLLEPDPLHAARVFVERTFGYQLDRESPFSIWGWGQYRAAGVPDLHAVQQVLQVVVVAGALLVAFVPRRKSILQLAALTAAVLIGFELALTHWFYLYIPWFFPFVAFAVLSARDRVPSVH
;
A
#
# COMPACT_ATOMS: atom_id res chain seq x y z
N MET A 1 -25.52 -97.59 14.37
CA MET A 1 -25.28 -96.61 13.30
C MET A 1 -26.30 -95.51 13.45
N ALA A 2 -25.88 -94.38 13.99
CA ALA A 2 -26.67 -93.21 14.29
C ALA A 2 -26.25 -92.07 13.36
N VAL A 3 -27.20 -91.38 12.76
CA VAL A 3 -27.01 -90.00 12.28
C VAL A 3 -28.30 -89.24 12.58
N LEU A 4 -28.30 -88.58 13.75
CA LEU A 4 -29.20 -87.48 14.10
C LEU A 4 -28.59 -86.21 13.47
N ILE A 5 -29.34 -85.49 12.64
CA ILE A 5 -28.99 -84.12 12.25
C ILE A 5 -29.94 -83.18 12.98
N LEU A 6 -29.40 -82.52 14.00
CA LEU A 6 -30.03 -81.45 14.76
C LEU A 6 -30.03 -80.16 13.93
N ALA A 7 -31.19 -79.52 13.83
CA ALA A 7 -31.33 -78.17 13.33
C ALA A 7 -30.79 -77.18 14.37
N SER A 8 -29.80 -76.36 13.99
CA SER A 8 -29.30 -75.26 14.81
C SER A 8 -30.12 -73.98 14.56
N PRO A 9 -30.40 -73.17 15.60
CA PRO A 9 -31.10 -71.90 15.46
C PRO A 9 -30.19 -70.86 14.80
N ALA A 10 -30.74 -70.08 13.88
CA ALA A 10 -30.08 -68.94 13.29
C ALA A 10 -29.76 -67.90 14.39
N ALA A 11 -28.48 -67.70 14.67
CA ALA A 11 -28.01 -66.63 15.51
C ALA A 11 -28.32 -65.29 14.83
N ALA A 12 -29.04 -64.42 15.52
CA ALA A 12 -29.19 -63.02 15.13
C ALA A 12 -27.81 -62.36 15.14
N SER A 13 -27.35 -61.92 13.97
CA SER A 13 -26.15 -61.10 13.85
C SER A 13 -26.32 -59.81 14.66
N PRO A 14 -25.35 -59.41 15.50
CA PRO A 14 -25.39 -58.11 16.16
C PRO A 14 -25.38 -57.03 15.07
N THR A 15 -26.34 -56.12 15.15
CA THR A 15 -26.37 -54.86 14.40
C THR A 15 -25.02 -54.18 14.58
N GLN A 16 -24.21 -54.18 13.52
CA GLN A 16 -23.01 -53.36 13.49
C GLN A 16 -23.44 -51.91 13.72
N PRO A 17 -22.75 -51.14 14.59
CA PRO A 17 -22.96 -49.71 14.67
C PRO A 17 -22.80 -49.15 13.25
N PHE A 18 -23.75 -48.33 12.82
CA PHE A 18 -23.72 -47.61 11.56
C PHE A 18 -22.36 -46.89 11.47
N ALA A 19 -21.43 -47.45 10.70
CA ALA A 19 -20.21 -46.72 10.37
C ALA A 19 -20.67 -45.53 9.51
N PRO A 20 -20.39 -44.28 9.90
CA PRO A 20 -20.75 -43.14 9.08
C PRO A 20 -20.16 -43.33 7.67
N PRO A 21 -20.90 -42.99 6.61
CA PRO A 21 -20.40 -43.15 5.25
C PRO A 21 -19.04 -42.47 5.13
N SER A 22 -18.10 -43.12 4.44
CA SER A 22 -16.75 -42.59 4.24
C SER A 22 -16.83 -41.15 3.68
N GLY A 23 -16.44 -40.16 4.50
CA GLY A 23 -16.51 -38.74 4.13
C GLY A 23 -17.66 -37.94 4.77
N ALA A 24 -18.50 -38.55 5.62
CA ALA A 24 -19.43 -37.83 6.48
C ALA A 24 -18.68 -37.13 7.63
N ALA A 25 -19.16 -35.92 7.98
CA ALA A 25 -18.64 -35.17 9.12
C ALA A 25 -18.86 -35.93 10.43
N ARG A 26 -17.91 -35.81 11.35
CA ARG A 26 -17.93 -36.40 12.69
C ARG A 26 -18.56 -35.47 13.71
N LEU A 27 -18.24 -34.18 13.63
CA LEU A 27 -18.89 -33.15 14.44
C LEU A 27 -20.25 -32.82 13.82
N THR A 28 -21.17 -32.29 14.62
CA THR A 28 -22.34 -31.58 14.11
C THR A 28 -22.05 -30.10 13.86
N GLU A 29 -22.97 -29.43 13.17
CA GLU A 29 -22.92 -27.98 12.97
C GLU A 29 -22.87 -27.23 14.32
N GLU A 30 -23.70 -27.67 15.27
CA GLU A 30 -23.78 -27.09 16.61
C GLU A 30 -22.49 -27.34 17.41
N GLU A 31 -21.94 -28.55 17.34
CA GLU A 31 -20.69 -28.89 18.04
C GLU A 31 -19.51 -28.07 17.51
N ALA A 32 -19.35 -27.97 16.18
CA ALA A 32 -18.30 -27.15 15.57
C ALA A 32 -18.47 -25.66 15.92
N THR A 33 -19.71 -25.18 15.96
CA THR A 33 -20.03 -23.80 16.37
C THR A 33 -19.68 -23.56 17.83
N GLU A 34 -20.10 -24.43 18.74
CA GLU A 34 -19.80 -24.31 20.18
C GLU A 34 -18.29 -24.34 20.45
N ILE A 35 -17.55 -25.20 19.75
CA ILE A 35 -16.09 -25.25 19.82
C ILE A 35 -15.48 -23.91 19.42
N LEU A 36 -15.87 -23.33 18.28
CA LEU A 36 -15.29 -22.06 17.84
C LEU A 36 -15.68 -20.90 18.76
N LEU A 37 -16.93 -20.83 19.21
CA LEU A 37 -17.40 -19.74 20.07
C LEU A 37 -16.72 -19.74 21.46
N ARG A 38 -16.24 -20.91 21.91
CA ARG A 38 -15.43 -21.06 23.14
C ARG A 38 -13.94 -20.80 22.95
N ASP A 39 -13.47 -20.56 21.74
CA ASP A 39 -12.07 -20.19 21.53
C ASP A 39 -11.79 -18.87 22.27
N PRO A 40 -10.72 -18.77 23.10
CA PRO A 40 -10.47 -17.59 23.92
C PRO A 40 -10.30 -16.29 23.13
N LYS A 41 -9.91 -16.34 21.85
CA LYS A 41 -9.84 -15.16 20.99
C LYS A 41 -11.24 -14.75 20.53
N VAL A 42 -12.05 -15.72 20.13
CA VAL A 42 -13.44 -15.51 19.67
C VAL A 42 -14.33 -15.02 20.80
N GLU A 43 -14.33 -15.72 21.95
CA GLU A 43 -15.11 -15.38 23.13
C GLU A 43 -14.86 -13.92 23.57
N ARG A 44 -13.58 -13.56 23.76
CA ARG A 44 -13.20 -12.18 24.12
C ARG A 44 -13.67 -11.16 23.08
N TRP A 45 -13.70 -11.51 21.80
CA TRP A 45 -14.19 -10.60 20.76
C TRP A 45 -15.72 -10.43 20.84
N LEU A 46 -16.44 -11.52 21.08
CA LEU A 46 -17.90 -11.55 21.20
C LEU A 46 -18.41 -10.80 22.44
N ASP A 47 -17.63 -10.67 23.51
CA ASP A 47 -17.95 -9.83 24.68
C ASP A 47 -18.28 -8.37 24.32
N ARG A 48 -17.89 -7.93 23.11
CA ARG A 48 -18.13 -6.56 22.61
C ARG A 48 -19.47 -6.39 21.89
N TYR A 49 -20.25 -7.45 21.73
CA TYR A 49 -21.47 -7.50 20.94
C TYR A 49 -22.65 -8.00 21.79
N PRO A 50 -23.90 -7.79 21.34
CA PRO A 50 -25.06 -8.43 21.96
C PRO A 50 -24.90 -9.96 22.02
N PRO A 51 -25.40 -10.61 23.09
CA PRO A 51 -25.31 -12.07 23.23
C PRO A 51 -26.11 -12.78 22.14
N ASN A 52 -25.75 -14.04 21.87
CA ASN A 52 -26.36 -14.91 20.86
C ASN A 52 -26.22 -14.38 19.43
N PRO A 53 -24.98 -14.32 18.88
CA PRO A 53 -24.78 -13.95 17.48
C PRO A 53 -25.48 -14.96 16.57
N GLN A 54 -25.88 -14.51 15.38
CA GLN A 54 -26.33 -15.43 14.33
C GLN A 54 -25.13 -16.24 13.85
N THR A 55 -25.29 -17.54 13.64
CA THR A 55 -24.19 -18.43 13.23
C THR A 55 -24.58 -19.30 12.05
N GLU A 56 -23.58 -19.70 11.28
CA GLU A 56 -23.69 -20.63 10.15
C GLU A 56 -22.42 -21.47 10.14
N ALA A 57 -22.55 -22.78 9.97
CA ALA A 57 -21.41 -23.68 9.87
C ALA A 57 -21.57 -24.65 8.69
N GLU A 58 -20.52 -24.73 7.86
CA GLU A 58 -20.50 -25.55 6.65
C GLU A 58 -19.31 -26.52 6.70
N TYR A 59 -19.57 -27.81 6.47
CA TYR A 59 -18.51 -28.82 6.40
C TYR A 59 -17.87 -28.87 5.01
N ARG A 60 -16.59 -28.49 4.91
CA ARG A 60 -15.80 -28.60 3.69
C ARG A 60 -15.13 -29.97 3.60
N ARG A 61 -15.70 -30.86 2.78
CA ARG A 61 -15.19 -32.23 2.55
C ARG A 61 -13.75 -32.28 2.02
N SER A 62 -13.34 -31.28 1.24
CA SER A 62 -11.99 -31.24 0.64
C SER A 62 -10.89 -31.03 1.67
N SER A 63 -11.13 -30.21 2.70
CA SER A 63 -10.18 -29.94 3.79
C SER A 63 -10.42 -30.80 5.03
N GLY A 64 -11.62 -31.35 5.19
CA GLY A 64 -12.03 -32.08 6.40
C GLY A 64 -12.28 -31.15 7.59
N ASP A 65 -12.67 -29.90 7.31
CA ASP A 65 -12.86 -28.85 8.30
C ASP A 65 -14.27 -28.25 8.22
N TRP A 66 -14.79 -27.82 9.36
CA TRP A 66 -15.96 -26.99 9.48
C TRP A 66 -15.58 -25.51 9.35
N GLU A 67 -16.13 -24.82 8.37
CA GLU A 67 -16.07 -23.36 8.28
C GLU A 67 -17.23 -22.77 9.07
N VAL A 68 -16.94 -22.03 10.13
CA VAL A 68 -17.95 -21.46 11.03
C VAL A 68 -17.89 -19.94 10.96
N LYS A 69 -19.06 -19.31 10.85
CA LYS A 69 -19.23 -17.86 10.73
C LYS A 69 -20.19 -17.37 11.81
N ALA A 70 -19.97 -16.14 12.29
CA ALA A 70 -20.91 -15.47 13.18
C ALA A 70 -21.14 -14.01 12.79
N TRP A 71 -22.38 -13.52 12.96
CA TRP A 71 -22.83 -12.18 12.62
C TRP A 71 -23.49 -11.47 13.80
N SER A 72 -23.41 -10.14 13.80
CA SER A 72 -24.07 -9.29 14.80
C SER A 72 -24.68 -8.04 14.17
N GLY A 73 -25.98 -8.11 13.87
CA GLY A 73 -26.77 -6.95 13.44
C GLY A 73 -26.10 -6.12 12.35
N ALA A 74 -26.02 -4.80 12.55
CA ALA A 74 -25.41 -3.88 11.59
C ALA A 74 -23.88 -3.99 11.46
N ALA A 75 -23.19 -4.75 12.32
CA ALA A 75 -21.76 -5.02 12.18
C ALA A 75 -21.46 -6.04 11.07
N GLY A 76 -22.47 -6.76 10.59
CA GLY A 76 -22.30 -7.85 9.65
C GLY A 76 -21.55 -9.02 10.27
N GLN A 77 -20.65 -9.64 9.49
CA GLN A 77 -19.87 -10.80 9.93
C GLN A 77 -18.75 -10.37 10.86
N ILE A 78 -18.74 -10.91 12.08
CA ILE A 78 -17.81 -10.55 13.15
C ILE A 78 -16.82 -11.67 13.50
N VAL A 79 -17.10 -12.90 13.08
CA VAL A 79 -16.24 -14.08 13.27
C VAL A 79 -16.21 -14.93 12.00
N LEU A 80 -15.03 -15.46 11.69
CA LEU A 80 -14.82 -16.55 10.73
C LEU A 80 -13.77 -17.49 11.32
N GLY A 81 -14.03 -18.80 11.36
CA GLY A 81 -13.05 -19.77 11.82
C GLY A 81 -13.17 -21.11 11.13
N LYS A 82 -12.16 -21.95 11.34
CA LYS A 82 -12.12 -23.33 10.86
C LYS A 82 -11.90 -24.27 12.03
N VAL A 83 -12.74 -25.28 12.16
CA VAL A 83 -12.64 -26.33 13.18
C VAL A 83 -12.38 -27.66 12.49
N ASP A 84 -11.33 -28.36 12.91
CA ASP A 84 -11.00 -29.69 12.38
C ASP A 84 -12.05 -30.72 12.81
N ASP A 85 -12.68 -31.38 11.85
CA ASP A 85 -13.77 -32.31 12.11
C ASP A 85 -13.31 -33.55 12.91
N ARG A 86 -12.04 -33.94 12.79
CA ARG A 86 -11.54 -35.18 13.41
C ARG A 86 -11.11 -34.98 14.86
N SER A 87 -10.52 -33.84 15.17
CA SER A 87 -9.91 -33.53 16.45
C SER A 87 -10.70 -32.54 17.29
N GLY A 88 -11.62 -31.79 16.69
CA GLY A 88 -12.29 -30.66 17.34
C GLY A 88 -11.35 -29.48 17.63
N SER A 89 -10.16 -29.45 17.04
CA SER A 89 -9.23 -28.33 17.22
C SER A 89 -9.60 -27.15 16.33
N VAL A 90 -9.57 -25.93 16.89
CA VAL A 90 -9.69 -24.69 16.11
C VAL A 90 -8.40 -24.47 15.33
N LYS A 91 -8.46 -24.58 13.99
CA LYS A 91 -7.34 -24.35 13.07
C LYS A 91 -7.16 -22.88 12.74
N GLU A 92 -8.27 -22.17 12.59
CA GLU A 92 -8.29 -20.74 12.29
C GLU A 92 -9.37 -20.05 13.12
N ALA A 93 -9.05 -18.86 13.65
CA ALA A 93 -9.99 -18.01 14.36
C ALA A 93 -9.73 -16.54 13.98
N TRP A 94 -10.60 -15.99 13.15
CA TRP A 94 -10.51 -14.62 12.64
C TRP A 94 -11.62 -13.75 13.25
N THR A 95 -11.23 -12.59 13.76
CA THR A 95 -12.11 -11.64 14.45
C THR A 95 -11.83 -10.22 13.97
N GLY A 96 -12.84 -9.35 13.97
CA GLY A 96 -12.71 -7.94 13.60
C GLY A 96 -12.09 -7.74 12.20
N PRO A 97 -11.01 -6.96 12.06
CA PRO A 97 -10.33 -6.72 10.77
C PRO A 97 -10.04 -7.97 9.94
N GLN A 98 -9.72 -9.09 10.60
CA GLN A 98 -9.25 -10.33 9.97
C GLN A 98 -10.35 -11.10 9.22
N VAL A 99 -11.62 -10.82 9.54
CA VAL A 99 -12.78 -11.45 8.91
C VAL A 99 -12.89 -11.00 7.46
N ALA A 100 -13.06 -9.70 7.24
CA ALA A 100 -13.24 -9.11 5.91
C ALA A 100 -11.92 -8.93 5.13
N TRP A 101 -10.77 -8.90 5.81
CA TRP A 101 -9.49 -8.60 5.18
C TRP A 101 -8.47 -9.70 5.43
N THR A 102 -8.23 -10.54 4.43
CA THR A 102 -7.18 -11.59 4.48
C THR A 102 -5.79 -10.99 4.75
N MET A 103 -5.52 -9.80 4.24
CA MET A 103 -4.29 -9.04 4.50
C MET A 103 -4.09 -8.69 5.98
N ALA A 104 -5.16 -8.61 6.77
CA ALA A 104 -5.09 -8.34 8.21
C ALA A 104 -4.73 -9.58 9.04
N ARG A 105 -4.62 -10.77 8.43
CA ARG A 105 -4.36 -12.04 9.11
C ARG A 105 -2.87 -12.30 9.42
N GLY A 106 -1.96 -11.44 8.96
CA GLY A 106 -0.51 -11.59 9.22
C GLY A 106 0.19 -12.65 8.36
N GLY A 107 -0.31 -12.89 7.13
CA GLY A 107 0.28 -13.88 6.22
C GLY A 107 1.71 -13.54 5.79
N ALA A 108 2.65 -14.47 5.96
CA ALA A 108 4.05 -14.26 5.60
C ALA A 108 4.24 -13.99 4.10
N GLY A 109 4.71 -12.78 3.77
CA GLY A 109 5.03 -12.36 2.42
C GLY A 109 3.86 -11.76 1.62
N ALA A 110 2.75 -11.41 2.27
CA ALA A 110 1.61 -10.73 1.62
C ALA A 110 1.99 -9.42 0.91
N PHE A 111 3.04 -8.74 1.39
CA PHE A 111 3.60 -7.54 0.81
C PHE A 111 5.13 -7.62 0.85
N GLY A 112 5.83 -7.19 -0.20
CA GLY A 112 7.29 -7.18 -0.23
C GLY A 112 7.96 -8.56 -0.37
N GLY A 113 7.18 -9.64 -0.46
CA GLY A 113 7.68 -11.00 -0.47
C GLY A 113 8.25 -11.47 0.88
N LYS A 114 8.65 -12.73 0.97
CA LYS A 114 9.13 -13.33 2.24
C LYS A 114 10.54 -12.86 2.64
N THR A 115 11.37 -12.51 1.66
CA THR A 115 12.80 -12.26 1.88
C THR A 115 13.04 -10.94 2.60
N ILE A 116 12.49 -9.82 2.12
CA ILE A 116 12.73 -8.50 2.73
C ILE A 116 12.11 -8.36 4.13
N ASN A 117 11.03 -9.08 4.39
CA ASN A 117 10.37 -9.10 5.69
C ASN A 117 11.13 -9.93 6.75
N ARG A 118 12.23 -10.60 6.37
CA ARG A 118 13.09 -11.28 7.35
C ARG A 118 13.70 -10.23 8.29
N PRO A 119 13.58 -10.38 9.63
CA PRO A 119 14.02 -9.36 10.58
C PRO A 119 15.47 -8.92 10.40
N TRP A 120 16.39 -9.85 10.15
CA TRP A 120 17.81 -9.53 9.98
C TRP A 120 18.05 -8.61 8.77
N LEU A 121 17.35 -8.84 7.66
CA LEU A 121 17.52 -8.06 6.43
C LEU A 121 16.89 -6.66 6.59
N TRP A 122 15.67 -6.61 7.13
CA TRP A 122 15.00 -5.34 7.44
C TRP A 122 15.83 -4.47 8.41
N LEU A 123 16.31 -5.07 9.50
CA LEU A 123 17.15 -4.40 10.49
C LEU A 123 18.50 -3.97 9.92
N THR A 124 19.06 -4.72 8.95
CA THR A 124 20.27 -4.32 8.23
C THR A 124 20.03 -3.04 7.44
N PHE A 125 18.93 -2.91 6.69
CA PHE A 125 18.58 -1.67 6.01
C PHE A 125 18.31 -0.52 6.99
N CYS A 126 17.62 -0.78 8.10
CA CYS A 126 17.44 0.22 9.17
C CYS A 126 18.78 0.72 9.72
N ALA A 127 19.72 -0.20 9.98
CA ALA A 127 21.05 0.12 10.49
C ALA A 127 21.87 0.90 9.45
N LEU A 128 21.87 0.49 8.18
CA LEU A 128 22.56 1.20 7.11
C LEU A 128 22.01 2.63 6.94
N PHE A 129 20.68 2.78 6.92
CA PHE A 129 20.03 4.09 6.85
C PHE A 129 20.43 4.99 8.01
N LEU A 130 20.35 4.48 9.24
CA LEU A 130 20.68 5.27 10.43
C LEU A 130 22.17 5.59 10.50
N LEU A 131 23.06 4.60 10.37
CA LEU A 131 24.52 4.78 10.48
C LEU A 131 25.08 5.65 9.35
N GLY A 132 24.53 5.55 8.14
CA GLY A 132 24.95 6.35 7.00
C GLY A 132 24.55 7.83 7.10
N LEU A 133 23.44 8.14 7.78
CA LEU A 133 22.86 9.50 7.81
C LEU A 133 22.95 10.19 9.18
N ALA A 134 23.08 9.43 10.27
CA ALA A 134 23.07 9.97 11.62
C ALA A 134 24.27 10.89 11.90
N ASP A 135 24.04 11.86 12.77
CA ASP A 135 25.09 12.65 13.40
C ASP A 135 25.69 11.87 14.56
N LEU A 136 26.71 11.06 14.27
CA LEU A 136 27.37 10.23 15.30
C LEU A 136 28.13 11.08 16.33
N ARG A 137 28.44 12.34 16.01
CA ARG A 137 29.10 13.28 16.95
C ARG A 137 28.10 13.94 17.89
N ARG A 138 26.82 14.01 17.50
CA ARG A 138 25.73 14.58 18.30
C ARG A 138 24.53 13.62 18.29
N PRO A 139 24.59 12.53 19.08
CA PRO A 139 23.57 11.49 19.05
C PRO A 139 22.16 12.01 19.35
N LEU A 140 22.03 12.99 20.25
CA LEU A 140 20.75 13.60 20.64
C LEU A 140 20.32 14.78 19.74
N SER A 141 20.78 14.81 18.49
CA SER A 141 20.37 15.85 17.53
C SER A 141 18.94 15.64 17.03
N LEU A 142 18.23 16.73 16.73
CA LEU A 142 16.90 16.64 16.08
C LEU A 142 16.95 15.89 14.75
N ARG A 143 18.07 15.94 14.01
CA ARG A 143 18.24 15.16 12.79
C ARG A 143 18.18 13.66 13.05
N ASN A 144 18.83 13.18 14.11
CA ASN A 144 18.78 11.77 14.45
C ASN A 144 17.37 11.37 14.89
N LEU A 145 16.66 12.25 15.60
CA LEU A 145 15.24 12.04 15.91
C LEU A 145 14.39 11.98 14.63
N ASP A 146 14.67 12.82 13.63
CA ASP A 146 14.01 12.78 12.31
C ASP A 146 14.21 11.41 11.62
N LEU A 147 15.44 10.87 11.66
CA LEU A 147 15.75 9.54 11.12
C LEU A 147 15.08 8.41 11.91
N LEU A 148 15.05 8.51 13.24
CA LEU A 148 14.39 7.54 14.11
C LEU A 148 12.87 7.55 13.90
N ALA A 149 12.26 8.72 13.71
CA ALA A 149 10.84 8.83 13.36
C ALA A 149 10.53 8.09 12.05
N LEU A 150 11.35 8.29 11.02
CA LEU A 150 11.23 7.57 9.73
C LEU A 150 11.41 6.05 9.87
N LEU A 151 12.27 5.58 10.78
CA LEU A 151 12.45 4.14 11.04
C LEU A 151 11.38 3.56 11.96
N SER A 152 10.74 4.37 12.82
CA SER A 152 9.77 3.91 13.81
C SER A 152 8.50 3.31 13.20
N PHE A 153 8.17 3.65 11.95
CA PHE A 153 7.15 2.96 11.16
C PHE A 153 7.40 1.44 11.08
N SER A 154 8.63 0.96 11.27
CA SER A 154 8.95 -0.47 11.29
C SER A 154 8.27 -1.21 12.44
N ILE A 155 8.01 -0.54 13.57
CA ILE A 155 7.31 -1.11 14.72
C ILE A 155 5.85 -1.38 14.33
N SER A 156 5.22 -0.37 13.73
CA SER A 156 3.88 -0.46 13.17
C SER A 156 3.80 -1.59 12.12
N LEU A 157 4.74 -1.65 11.17
CA LEU A 157 4.77 -2.68 10.13
C LEU A 157 4.97 -4.08 10.71
N ARG A 158 5.79 -4.25 11.75
CA ARG A 158 6.00 -5.54 12.41
C ARG A 158 4.69 -6.09 12.97
N LEU A 159 3.92 -5.27 13.68
CA LEU A 159 2.63 -5.65 14.24
C LEU A 159 1.58 -5.92 13.15
N PHE A 160 1.63 -5.15 12.06
CA PHE A 160 0.79 -5.43 10.88
C PHE A 160 1.09 -6.82 10.30
N ASN A 161 2.38 -7.16 10.15
CA ASN A 161 2.82 -8.47 9.66
C ASN A 161 2.46 -9.62 10.62
N GLU A 162 2.22 -9.34 11.90
CA GLU A 162 1.72 -10.30 12.90
C GLU A 162 0.18 -10.38 12.94
N GLY A 163 -0.52 -9.53 12.18
CA GLY A 163 -1.98 -9.45 12.16
C GLY A 163 -2.60 -8.62 13.29
N GLU A 164 -1.77 -7.90 14.05
CA GLU A 164 -2.17 -7.07 15.20
C GLU A 164 -2.62 -5.66 14.78
N ILE A 165 -3.71 -5.59 14.00
CA ILE A 165 -4.15 -4.35 13.34
C ILE A 165 -4.51 -3.23 14.31
N PHE A 166 -5.15 -3.57 15.44
CA PHE A 166 -5.53 -2.59 16.47
C PHE A 166 -4.31 -1.93 17.14
N TRP A 167 -3.13 -2.55 17.04
CA TRP A 167 -1.88 -1.94 17.47
C TRP A 167 -1.12 -1.28 16.32
N SER A 168 -1.07 -1.92 15.15
CA SER A 168 -0.32 -1.40 14.02
C SER A 168 -0.88 -0.07 13.54
N ALA A 169 -2.20 0.06 13.34
CA ALA A 169 -2.77 1.26 12.74
C ALA A 169 -2.53 2.53 13.59
N PRO A 170 -2.74 2.55 14.92
CA PRO A 170 -2.42 3.71 15.76
C PRO A 170 -0.93 4.06 15.78
N LEU A 171 -0.03 3.07 15.75
CA LEU A 171 1.43 3.29 15.84
C LEU A 171 2.03 3.97 14.61
N ALA A 172 1.29 4.05 13.50
CA ALA A 172 1.68 4.87 12.35
C ALA A 172 1.53 6.38 12.58
N TYR A 173 0.63 6.82 13.48
CA TYR A 173 0.31 8.23 13.66
C TYR A 173 1.38 9.05 14.39
N PRO A 174 2.04 8.57 15.46
CA PRO A 174 3.10 9.33 16.14
C PRO A 174 4.23 9.80 15.21
N PRO A 175 4.86 8.96 14.37
CA PRO A 175 5.86 9.45 13.44
C PRO A 175 5.30 10.39 12.36
N LEU A 176 4.08 10.15 11.84
CA LEU A 176 3.44 11.08 10.90
C LEU A 176 3.24 12.48 11.53
N LEU A 177 2.69 12.54 12.74
CA LEU A 177 2.48 13.80 13.47
C LEU A 177 3.80 14.52 13.76
N TYR A 178 4.81 13.78 14.22
CA TYR A 178 6.15 14.33 14.44
C TYR A 178 6.72 14.94 13.15
N LEU A 179 6.71 14.18 12.05
CA LEU A 179 7.26 14.62 10.77
C LEU A 179 6.48 15.79 10.17
N LEU A 180 5.15 15.83 10.33
CA LEU A 180 4.32 16.96 9.94
C LEU A 180 4.74 18.24 10.67
N VAL A 181 4.76 18.19 12.01
CA VAL A 181 5.17 19.31 12.86
C VAL A 181 6.59 19.75 12.52
N ARG A 182 7.48 18.78 12.29
CA ARG A 182 8.87 19.02 11.92
C ARG A 182 8.99 19.77 10.60
N CYS A 183 8.27 19.34 9.57
CA CYS A 183 8.25 19.98 8.26
C CYS A 183 7.69 21.41 8.33
N ILE A 184 6.58 21.61 9.06
CA ILE A 184 6.01 22.95 9.28
C ILE A 184 7.02 23.85 10.02
N TRP A 185 7.75 23.31 11.00
CA TRP A 185 8.78 24.05 11.74
C TRP A 185 9.96 24.45 10.84
N ILE A 186 10.45 23.55 9.98
CA ILE A 186 11.52 23.85 9.01
C ILE A 186 11.04 24.92 8.04
N ALA A 187 9.82 24.80 7.50
CA ALA A 187 9.24 25.78 6.58
C ALA A 187 9.08 27.17 7.23
N ARG A 188 8.62 27.23 8.49
CA ARG A 188 8.51 28.50 9.24
C ARG A 188 9.86 29.16 9.52
N ARG A 189 10.88 28.36 9.82
CA ARG A 189 12.22 28.88 10.13
C ARG A 189 13.00 29.27 8.87
N ASP A 190 12.67 28.66 7.74
CA ASP A 190 13.42 28.73 6.47
C ASP A 190 14.93 28.53 6.66
N ARG A 191 15.27 27.56 7.52
CA ARG A 191 16.65 27.25 7.87
C ARG A 191 16.79 25.75 7.89
N PRO A 192 17.78 25.19 7.16
CA PRO A 192 18.08 23.78 7.31
C PRO A 192 18.47 23.51 8.77
N PRO A 193 18.23 22.30 9.30
CA PRO A 193 18.72 21.92 10.60
C PRO A 193 20.21 22.23 10.73
N ARG A 194 20.69 22.55 11.93
CA ARG A 194 22.13 22.64 12.21
C ARG A 194 22.74 21.25 12.00
N ALA A 195 23.08 20.92 10.76
CA ALA A 195 23.62 19.64 10.40
C ALA A 195 25.12 19.64 10.68
N SER A 196 25.59 18.71 11.51
CA SER A 196 26.97 18.28 11.42
C SER A 196 27.12 17.49 10.13
N ARG A 197 28.21 17.72 9.39
CA ARG A 197 28.54 16.96 8.18
C ARG A 197 28.43 15.45 8.49
N PRO A 198 27.74 14.62 7.66
CA PRO A 198 27.83 13.17 7.76
C PRO A 198 29.30 12.75 7.96
N VAL A 199 29.57 11.80 8.85
CA VAL A 199 30.95 11.40 9.14
C VAL A 199 31.63 10.76 7.93
N TRP A 200 30.85 10.24 6.99
CA TRP A 200 31.31 9.50 5.83
C TRP A 200 31.76 10.40 4.66
N PRO A 201 32.81 10.01 3.92
CA PRO A 201 33.20 10.69 2.69
C PRO A 201 32.18 10.45 1.56
N VAL A 202 32.09 11.38 0.61
CA VAL A 202 31.10 11.36 -0.48
C VAL A 202 31.20 10.09 -1.32
N TRP A 203 32.41 9.64 -1.64
CA TRP A 203 32.63 8.44 -2.45
C TRP A 203 32.06 7.18 -1.79
N LEU A 204 32.12 7.07 -0.45
CA LEU A 204 31.62 5.91 0.27
C LEU A 204 30.09 5.88 0.26
N LEU A 205 29.43 7.03 0.48
CA LEU A 205 27.98 7.13 0.38
C LEU A 205 27.48 6.85 -1.03
N ALA A 206 28.17 7.37 -2.05
CA ALA A 206 27.84 7.12 -3.44
C ALA A 206 28.03 5.64 -3.82
N GLY A 207 29.16 5.04 -3.45
CA GLY A 207 29.45 3.62 -3.68
C GLY A 207 28.45 2.71 -2.97
N ALA A 208 28.11 3.02 -1.72
CA ALA A 208 27.10 2.29 -0.96
C ALA A 208 25.70 2.44 -1.59
N ALA A 209 25.33 3.62 -2.09
CA ALA A 209 24.06 3.81 -2.78
C ALA A 209 23.95 2.96 -4.06
N ILE A 210 25.04 2.90 -4.86
CA ILE A 210 25.09 2.06 -6.07
C ILE A 210 25.01 0.58 -5.70
N PHE A 211 25.78 0.14 -4.70
CA PHE A 211 25.74 -1.24 -4.22
C PHE A 211 24.33 -1.61 -3.74
N LEU A 212 23.70 -0.76 -2.93
CA LEU A 212 22.35 -0.99 -2.42
C LEU A 212 21.31 -1.01 -3.54
N LEU A 213 21.45 -0.16 -4.55
CA LEU A 213 20.56 -0.20 -5.72
C LEU A 213 20.67 -1.56 -6.45
N GLY A 214 21.88 -2.04 -6.71
CA GLY A 214 22.09 -3.37 -7.31
C GLY A 214 21.57 -4.51 -6.42
N PHE A 215 21.79 -4.43 -5.12
CA PHE A 215 21.30 -5.42 -4.16
C PHE A 215 19.77 -5.45 -4.09
N ARG A 216 19.11 -4.29 -4.13
CA ARG A 216 17.64 -4.16 -4.20
C ARG A 216 17.06 -4.80 -5.46
N VAL A 217 17.73 -4.63 -6.60
CA VAL A 217 17.36 -5.30 -7.87
C VAL A 217 17.44 -6.82 -7.68
N GLY A 218 18.53 -7.33 -7.10
CA GLY A 218 18.67 -8.76 -6.80
C GLY A 218 17.55 -9.31 -5.92
N LEU A 219 17.23 -8.61 -4.82
CA LEU A 219 16.12 -8.99 -3.93
C LEU A 219 14.76 -9.00 -4.65
N ASN A 220 14.51 -8.01 -5.50
CA ASN A 220 13.26 -7.90 -6.25
C ASN A 220 13.10 -9.04 -7.25
N VAL A 221 14.17 -9.38 -7.98
CA VAL A 221 14.18 -10.45 -8.99
C VAL A 221 14.04 -11.84 -8.34
N GLU A 222 14.64 -12.06 -7.16
CA GLU A 222 14.48 -13.31 -6.40
C GLU A 222 13.04 -13.50 -5.89
N ALA A 223 12.31 -12.40 -5.67
CA ALA A 223 10.96 -12.41 -5.11
C ALA A 223 9.87 -12.50 -6.19
N GLU A 224 9.89 -13.53 -7.04
CA GLU A 224 9.00 -13.65 -8.21
C GLU A 224 7.50 -13.50 -7.90
N ARG A 225 7.03 -13.90 -6.72
CA ARG A 225 5.59 -13.81 -6.33
C ARG A 225 5.31 -12.71 -5.32
N SER A 226 5.98 -11.57 -5.46
CA SER A 226 5.83 -10.42 -4.54
C SER A 226 4.94 -9.30 -5.09
N VAL A 227 4.43 -9.45 -6.31
CA VAL A 227 3.55 -8.45 -6.94
C VAL A 227 2.19 -8.41 -6.27
N ILE A 228 1.84 -7.25 -5.72
CA ILE A 228 0.55 -7.01 -5.08
C ILE A 228 -0.52 -6.56 -6.09
N ASP A 229 -1.76 -6.46 -5.61
CA ASP A 229 -2.95 -6.11 -6.39
C ASP A 229 -2.79 -4.83 -7.20
N VAL A 230 -2.13 -3.83 -6.62
CA VAL A 230 -1.85 -2.54 -7.28
C VAL A 230 -0.91 -2.71 -8.48
N GLY A 231 0.14 -3.54 -8.33
CA GLY A 231 1.07 -3.86 -9.41
C GLY A 231 0.42 -4.67 -10.52
N PHE A 232 -0.41 -5.65 -10.13
CA PHE A 232 -1.22 -6.43 -11.05
C PHE A 232 -2.19 -5.55 -11.84
N ALA A 233 -2.91 -4.65 -11.19
CA ALA A 233 -3.78 -3.67 -11.83
C ALA A 233 -3.05 -2.80 -12.86
N GLY A 234 -1.81 -2.39 -12.57
CA GLY A 234 -0.96 -1.67 -13.51
C GLY A 234 -0.68 -2.47 -14.80
N VAL A 235 -0.36 -3.76 -14.67
CA VAL A 235 -0.12 -4.66 -15.81
C VAL A 235 -1.38 -4.87 -16.64
N VAL A 236 -2.51 -5.13 -15.98
CA VAL A 236 -3.80 -5.31 -16.67
C VAL A 236 -4.19 -4.03 -17.41
N GLY A 237 -4.08 -2.86 -16.77
CA GLY A 237 -4.40 -1.59 -17.42
C GLY A 237 -3.48 -1.26 -18.61
N ALA A 238 -2.18 -1.54 -18.51
CA ALA A 238 -1.26 -1.41 -19.65
C ALA A 238 -1.64 -2.36 -20.79
N HIS A 239 -2.03 -3.60 -20.46
CA HIS A 239 -2.53 -4.54 -21.45
C HIS A 239 -3.78 -4.00 -22.17
N ARG A 240 -4.77 -3.46 -21.46
CA ARG A 240 -5.98 -2.86 -22.09
C ARG A 240 -5.62 -1.73 -23.03
N ILE A 241 -4.81 -0.78 -22.57
CA ILE A 241 -4.37 0.37 -23.38
C ILE A 241 -3.64 -0.10 -24.65
N ALA A 242 -2.75 -1.09 -24.52
CA ALA A 242 -2.00 -1.61 -25.66
C ALA A 242 -2.87 -2.35 -26.70
N ASN A 243 -4.07 -2.80 -26.32
CA ASN A 243 -5.04 -3.45 -27.20
C ASN A 243 -6.18 -2.52 -27.63
N GLY A 244 -6.06 -1.20 -27.37
CA GLY A 244 -7.04 -0.22 -27.82
C GLY A 244 -8.29 -0.12 -26.95
N GLU A 245 -8.23 -0.57 -25.69
CA GLU A 245 -9.32 -0.46 -24.71
C GLU A 245 -8.89 0.44 -23.55
N MET A 246 -9.80 1.25 -23.00
CA MET A 246 -9.48 1.95 -21.76
C MET A 246 -9.45 0.96 -20.57
N PRO A 247 -8.64 1.20 -19.52
CA PRO A 247 -8.63 0.33 -18.34
C PRO A 247 -9.96 0.28 -17.57
N TYR A 248 -10.68 1.40 -17.56
CA TYR A 248 -11.91 1.59 -16.78
C TYR A 248 -13.06 0.76 -17.34
N GLY A 249 -13.71 -0.04 -16.50
CA GLY A 249 -14.79 -0.95 -16.91
C GLY A 249 -14.33 -2.21 -17.64
N HIS A 250 -13.03 -2.36 -17.93
CA HIS A 250 -12.46 -3.49 -18.69
C HIS A 250 -11.54 -4.38 -17.84
N MET A 251 -11.52 -4.20 -16.52
CA MET A 251 -10.78 -5.10 -15.63
C MET A 251 -11.45 -6.49 -15.58
N PRO A 252 -10.67 -7.59 -15.46
CA PRO A 252 -11.24 -8.93 -15.35
C PRO A 252 -12.13 -9.09 -14.12
N VAL A 253 -13.31 -9.70 -14.29
CA VAL A 253 -14.31 -9.91 -13.23
C VAL A 253 -14.57 -11.40 -12.98
N GLU A 254 -15.12 -11.73 -11.81
CA GLU A 254 -15.52 -13.10 -11.49
C GLU A 254 -16.93 -13.40 -12.03
N GLU A 255 -17.94 -12.69 -11.53
CA GLU A 255 -19.36 -12.74 -11.96
C GLU A 255 -19.83 -14.13 -12.43
N ASP A 256 -20.73 -14.21 -13.42
CA ASP A 256 -21.26 -15.47 -13.96
C ASP A 256 -20.29 -16.12 -14.99
N HIS A 257 -19.03 -15.69 -15.01
CA HIS A 257 -18.07 -16.18 -15.98
C HIS A 257 -17.57 -17.58 -15.65
N LYS A 258 -17.31 -18.37 -16.71
CA LYS A 258 -16.87 -19.75 -16.59
C LYS A 258 -15.46 -19.83 -15.96
N PRO A 259 -15.27 -20.61 -14.89
CA PRO A 259 -13.94 -20.82 -14.30
C PRO A 259 -13.01 -21.59 -15.24
N CYS A 260 -11.73 -21.21 -15.24
CA CYS A 260 -10.72 -21.73 -16.18
C CYS A 260 -9.31 -21.90 -15.58
N GLY A 261 -9.14 -21.64 -14.29
CA GLY A 261 -7.88 -21.81 -13.55
C GLY A 261 -7.93 -22.92 -12.50
N PRO A 262 -6.79 -23.19 -11.83
CA PRO A 262 -6.76 -24.07 -10.67
C PRO A 262 -7.44 -23.39 -9.46
N GLU A 263 -7.93 -24.21 -8.54
CA GLU A 263 -8.40 -23.74 -7.22
C GLU A 263 -7.22 -23.16 -6.41
N ASP A 264 -7.47 -22.08 -5.68
CA ASP A 264 -6.53 -21.54 -4.69
C ASP A 264 -6.55 -22.37 -3.38
N ALA A 265 -5.80 -21.93 -2.37
CA ALA A 265 -5.70 -22.66 -1.09
C ALA A 265 -7.03 -22.71 -0.32
N GLU A 266 -7.96 -21.83 -0.69
CA GLU A 266 -9.31 -21.75 -0.15
C GLU A 266 -10.33 -22.56 -0.99
N GLY A 267 -9.89 -23.19 -2.09
CA GLY A 267 -10.73 -23.95 -3.01
C GLY A 267 -11.41 -23.07 -4.07
N GLU A 268 -11.03 -21.80 -4.20
CA GLU A 268 -11.70 -20.85 -5.08
C GLU A 268 -10.97 -20.72 -6.42
N ILE A 269 -11.72 -20.75 -7.53
CA ILE A 269 -11.17 -20.47 -8.87
C ILE A 269 -11.46 -19.02 -9.23
N ARG A 270 -10.42 -18.18 -9.22
CA ARG A 270 -10.55 -16.75 -9.54
C ARG A 270 -10.19 -16.40 -10.97
N GLU A 271 -9.59 -17.31 -11.73
CA GLU A 271 -9.40 -17.14 -13.16
C GLU A 271 -10.70 -17.51 -13.90
N ARG A 272 -11.23 -16.55 -14.65
CA ARG A 272 -12.46 -16.71 -15.44
C ARG A 272 -12.24 -16.39 -16.90
N ILE A 273 -13.03 -17.03 -17.77
CA ILE A 273 -13.08 -16.71 -19.20
C ILE A 273 -13.82 -15.37 -19.34
N GLN A 274 -13.08 -14.33 -19.72
CA GLN A 274 -13.63 -12.98 -19.92
C GLN A 274 -14.32 -12.87 -21.29
N THR A 275 -15.00 -11.75 -21.53
CA THR A 275 -15.71 -11.46 -22.79
C THR A 275 -14.81 -11.47 -24.02
N ASN A 276 -13.51 -11.21 -23.84
CA ASN A 276 -12.48 -11.33 -24.88
C ASN A 276 -12.02 -12.79 -25.16
N GLY A 277 -12.64 -13.78 -24.52
CA GLY A 277 -12.34 -15.21 -24.66
C GLY A 277 -11.11 -15.69 -23.90
N ARG A 278 -10.38 -14.81 -23.20
CA ARG A 278 -9.17 -15.16 -22.45
C ARG A 278 -9.50 -15.61 -21.04
N CYS A 279 -8.72 -16.56 -20.53
CA CYS A 279 -8.71 -16.92 -19.12
C CYS A 279 -7.87 -15.90 -18.34
N GLU A 280 -8.52 -15.06 -17.54
CA GLU A 280 -7.87 -13.97 -16.82
C GLU A 280 -8.21 -14.01 -15.33
N ARG A 281 -7.22 -13.73 -14.47
CA ARG A 281 -7.39 -13.58 -13.02
C ARG A 281 -8.17 -12.32 -12.72
N SER A 282 -9.23 -12.45 -11.93
CA SER A 282 -10.09 -11.36 -11.51
C SER A 282 -9.34 -10.25 -10.75
N ASN A 283 -9.68 -9.00 -11.07
CA ASN A 283 -9.34 -7.81 -10.29
C ASN A 283 -10.34 -6.68 -10.59
N PRO A 284 -11.62 -6.83 -10.20
CA PRO A 284 -12.71 -5.94 -10.60
C PRO A 284 -12.57 -4.49 -10.11
N ARG A 285 -11.63 -4.24 -9.19
CA ARG A 285 -11.35 -2.92 -8.59
C ARG A 285 -9.98 -2.37 -9.00
N GLY A 286 -9.33 -3.00 -9.98
CA GLY A 286 -8.03 -2.59 -10.51
C GLY A 286 -8.07 -1.26 -11.27
N ASP A 287 -9.26 -0.76 -11.63
CA ASP A 287 -9.50 0.44 -12.42
C ASP A 287 -9.82 1.70 -11.59
N THR A 288 -9.31 1.76 -10.35
CA THR A 288 -9.61 2.86 -9.42
C THR A 288 -8.50 3.92 -9.34
N TYR A 289 -7.46 3.80 -10.17
CA TYR A 289 -6.31 4.70 -10.19
C TYR A 289 -6.39 5.69 -11.35
N GLY A 290 -5.63 6.79 -11.27
CA GLY A 290 -5.52 7.71 -12.40
C GLY A 290 -4.77 7.08 -13.59
N PRO A 291 -4.95 7.62 -14.81
CA PRO A 291 -4.50 6.97 -16.05
C PRO A 291 -2.97 6.81 -16.15
N ILE A 292 -2.20 7.68 -15.49
CA ILE A 292 -0.73 7.58 -15.49
C ILE A 292 -0.25 6.31 -14.78
N SER A 293 -1.02 5.81 -13.80
CA SER A 293 -0.69 4.55 -13.11
C SER A 293 -0.69 3.33 -14.06
N TYR A 294 -1.47 3.37 -15.14
CA TYR A 294 -1.49 2.31 -16.16
C TYR A 294 -0.50 2.59 -17.29
N LEU A 295 -0.44 3.84 -17.78
CA LEU A 295 0.48 4.24 -18.84
C LEU A 295 1.95 3.98 -18.47
N ALA A 296 2.31 4.15 -17.19
CA ALA A 296 3.66 3.89 -16.70
C ALA A 296 4.09 2.41 -16.83
N TYR A 297 3.15 1.47 -16.96
CA TYR A 297 3.43 0.04 -17.12
C TYR A 297 3.59 -0.38 -18.58
N LEU A 298 3.26 0.48 -19.56
CA LEU A 298 3.37 0.15 -20.99
C LEU A 298 4.77 -0.32 -21.41
N PRO A 299 5.89 0.31 -20.97
CA PRO A 299 7.22 -0.18 -21.35
C PRO A 299 7.52 -1.58 -20.80
N GLY A 300 7.16 -1.85 -19.53
CA GLY A 300 7.34 -3.17 -18.92
C GLY A 300 6.46 -4.23 -19.60
N TYR A 301 5.21 -3.89 -19.87
CA TYR A 301 4.28 -4.75 -20.60
C TYR A 301 4.75 -5.03 -22.03
N ALA A 302 5.28 -4.05 -22.75
CA ALA A 302 5.76 -4.24 -24.12
C ALA A 302 6.92 -5.25 -24.21
N VAL A 303 7.74 -5.36 -23.16
CA VAL A 303 8.87 -6.30 -23.11
C VAL A 303 8.45 -7.68 -22.60
N PHE A 304 7.63 -7.75 -21.54
CA PHE A 304 7.36 -8.99 -20.81
C PHE A 304 5.95 -9.55 -21.01
N GLY A 305 5.04 -8.75 -21.58
CA GLY A 305 3.65 -9.12 -21.80
C GLY A 305 2.85 -9.36 -20.52
N TRP A 306 1.69 -10.01 -20.68
CA TRP A 306 0.86 -10.52 -19.59
C TRP A 306 0.15 -11.80 -20.01
N THR A 307 0.28 -12.84 -19.20
CA THR A 307 -0.26 -14.18 -19.47
C THR A 307 -1.77 -14.30 -19.23
N GLY A 308 -2.40 -13.29 -18.63
CA GLY A 308 -3.75 -13.37 -18.08
C GLY A 308 -3.79 -13.77 -16.60
N LYS A 309 -2.69 -14.30 -16.06
CA LYS A 309 -2.64 -14.81 -14.67
C LYS A 309 -1.92 -13.83 -13.75
N TRP A 310 -2.07 -14.06 -12.45
CA TRP A 310 -1.27 -13.38 -11.41
C TRP A 310 -0.05 -14.25 -11.09
N ASP A 311 0.83 -14.33 -12.09
CA ASP A 311 2.06 -15.12 -12.05
C ASP A 311 3.23 -14.27 -11.52
N ALA A 312 4.42 -14.37 -12.12
CA ALA A 312 5.55 -13.54 -11.75
C ALA A 312 5.36 -12.07 -12.12
N LEU A 313 4.52 -11.76 -13.13
CA LEU A 313 4.22 -10.39 -13.57
C LEU A 313 5.49 -9.53 -13.78
N TRP A 314 6.43 -10.02 -14.60
CA TRP A 314 7.72 -9.33 -14.86
C TRP A 314 7.56 -7.89 -15.38
N ALA A 315 6.44 -7.56 -16.03
CA ALA A 315 6.09 -6.19 -16.38
C ALA A 315 5.97 -5.26 -15.15
N ALA A 316 5.45 -5.76 -14.03
CA ALA A 316 5.37 -5.02 -12.77
C ALA A 316 6.75 -4.89 -12.10
N HIS A 317 7.56 -5.95 -12.11
CA HIS A 317 8.94 -5.91 -11.65
C HIS A 317 9.76 -4.86 -12.41
N ALA A 318 9.72 -4.91 -13.73
CA ALA A 318 10.43 -3.96 -14.59
C ALA A 318 9.99 -2.51 -14.31
N THR A 319 8.69 -2.27 -14.19
CA THR A 319 8.15 -0.93 -13.91
C THR A 319 8.57 -0.43 -12.54
N SER A 320 8.44 -1.28 -11.50
CA SER A 320 8.84 -0.95 -10.13
C SER A 320 10.33 -0.59 -10.05
N LEU A 321 11.21 -1.41 -10.63
CA LEU A 321 12.65 -1.18 -10.66
C LEU A 321 13.03 0.07 -11.46
N LEU A 322 12.37 0.32 -12.59
CA LEU A 322 12.57 1.52 -13.40
C LEU A 322 12.28 2.77 -12.57
N PHE A 323 11.12 2.83 -11.92
CA PHE A 323 10.74 4.00 -11.14
C PHE A 323 11.53 4.15 -9.83
N ASP A 324 11.99 3.05 -9.22
CA ASP A 324 12.95 3.07 -8.10
C ASP A 324 14.27 3.74 -8.54
N GLY A 325 14.81 3.34 -9.70
CA GLY A 325 16.01 3.95 -10.29
C GLY A 325 15.83 5.42 -10.68
N ILE A 326 14.68 5.77 -11.28
CA ILE A 326 14.33 7.15 -11.64
C ILE A 326 14.26 8.05 -10.40
N CYS A 327 13.75 7.54 -9.27
CA CYS A 327 13.74 8.26 -7.99
C CYS A 327 15.16 8.50 -7.46
N VAL A 328 16.03 7.48 -7.45
CA VAL A 328 17.43 7.61 -7.01
C VAL A 328 18.19 8.62 -7.87
N LEU A 329 18.08 8.51 -9.19
CA LEU A 329 18.73 9.45 -10.11
C LEU A 329 18.20 10.87 -9.92
N GLY A 330 16.88 11.04 -9.83
CA GLY A 330 16.26 12.33 -9.60
C GLY A 330 16.73 12.96 -8.29
N LEU A 331 16.80 12.19 -7.20
CA LEU A 331 17.30 12.66 -5.90
C LEU A 331 18.78 13.03 -5.93
N ALA A 332 19.62 12.28 -6.67
CA ALA A 332 21.01 12.63 -6.87
C ALA A 332 21.14 13.99 -7.61
N LEU A 333 20.34 14.21 -8.66
CA LEU A 333 20.33 15.46 -9.42
C LEU A 333 19.77 16.64 -8.61
N VAL A 334 18.73 16.42 -7.80
CA VAL A 334 18.21 17.40 -6.83
C VAL A 334 19.31 17.80 -5.85
N GLY A 335 20.00 16.81 -5.27
CA GLY A 335 21.08 17.05 -4.33
C GLY A 335 22.24 17.81 -4.98
N LEU A 336 22.63 17.43 -6.19
CA LEU A 336 23.70 18.11 -6.94
C LEU A 336 23.35 19.57 -7.20
N ARG A 337 22.11 19.83 -7.65
CA ARG A 337 21.63 21.17 -7.99
C ARG A 337 21.55 22.11 -6.79
N PHE A 338 21.09 21.62 -5.63
CA PHE A 338 20.77 22.48 -4.49
C PHE A 338 21.72 22.35 -3.29
N GLY A 339 22.64 21.38 -3.30
CA GLY A 339 23.60 21.17 -2.21
C GLY A 339 24.91 20.48 -2.63
N GLY A 340 25.21 20.45 -3.93
CA GLY A 340 26.45 19.92 -4.49
C GLY A 340 26.59 18.39 -4.41
N PRO A 341 27.78 17.85 -4.77
CA PRO A 341 28.03 16.40 -4.83
C PRO A 341 27.77 15.67 -3.51
N ARG A 342 27.95 16.37 -2.39
CA ARG A 342 27.70 15.81 -1.07
C ARG A 342 26.22 15.53 -0.84
N LEU A 343 25.34 16.51 -1.08
CA LEU A 343 23.90 16.30 -0.93
C LEU A 343 23.38 15.30 -1.96
N ALA A 344 23.96 15.28 -3.18
CA ALA A 344 23.66 14.26 -4.19
C ALA A 344 23.86 12.84 -3.65
N ALA A 345 25.05 12.54 -3.12
CA ALA A 345 25.34 11.23 -2.55
C ALA A 345 24.47 10.91 -1.33
N VAL A 346 24.19 11.90 -0.47
CA VAL A 346 23.35 11.74 0.72
C VAL A 346 21.91 11.39 0.37
N LEU A 347 21.29 12.09 -0.58
CA LEU A 347 19.89 11.82 -0.96
C LEU A 347 19.74 10.51 -1.74
N ALA A 348 20.69 10.20 -2.62
CA ALA A 348 20.72 8.91 -3.32
C ALA A 348 20.88 7.75 -2.33
N PHE A 349 21.82 7.86 -1.39
CA PHE A 349 22.01 6.88 -0.32
C PHE A 349 20.77 6.78 0.57
N ALA A 350 20.16 7.91 0.96
CA ALA A 350 18.98 7.91 1.80
C ALA A 350 17.83 7.13 1.16
N TRP A 351 17.57 7.31 -0.14
CA TRP A 351 16.57 6.51 -0.85
C TRP A 351 16.96 5.05 -0.93
N ALA A 352 18.19 4.73 -1.34
CA ALA A 352 18.64 3.34 -1.52
C ALA A 352 18.69 2.55 -0.20
N ALA A 353 19.01 3.19 0.93
CA ALA A 353 19.11 2.56 2.24
C ALA A 353 17.79 2.52 3.01
N TYR A 354 16.78 3.32 2.63
CA TYR A 354 15.54 3.38 3.40
C TYR A 354 14.68 2.13 3.21
N PRO A 355 14.32 1.39 4.28
CA PRO A 355 13.61 0.12 4.15
C PRO A 355 12.23 0.26 3.49
N PHE A 356 11.53 1.40 3.62
CA PHE A 356 10.20 1.58 3.03
C PHE A 356 10.23 1.85 1.52
N THR A 357 11.30 2.43 0.97
CA THR A 357 11.45 2.50 -0.50
C THR A 357 11.80 1.13 -1.05
N LEU A 358 12.62 0.34 -0.33
CA LEU A 358 12.88 -1.07 -0.67
C LEU A 358 11.56 -1.87 -0.64
N TYR A 359 10.73 -1.65 0.37
CA TYR A 359 9.43 -2.29 0.53
C TYR A 359 8.49 -2.02 -0.65
N VAL A 360 8.44 -0.77 -1.13
CA VAL A 360 7.72 -0.42 -2.37
C VAL A 360 8.30 -1.15 -3.58
N SER A 361 9.62 -1.06 -3.76
CA SER A 361 10.32 -1.70 -4.87
C SER A 361 10.03 -3.21 -4.94
N ASN A 362 10.13 -3.91 -3.81
CA ASN A 362 9.94 -5.35 -3.70
C ASN A 362 8.46 -5.78 -3.52
N SER A 363 7.51 -4.86 -3.39
CA SER A 363 6.07 -5.17 -3.50
C SER A 363 5.56 -5.02 -4.94
N ASN A 364 6.43 -4.54 -5.85
CA ASN A 364 6.12 -4.28 -7.26
C ASN A 364 4.87 -3.43 -7.48
N THR A 365 4.64 -2.49 -6.57
CA THR A 365 3.54 -1.53 -6.63
C THR A 365 3.93 -0.30 -7.45
N ASN A 366 2.94 0.49 -7.85
CA ASN A 366 3.10 1.74 -8.58
C ASN A 366 3.38 2.96 -7.68
N ASP A 367 3.60 2.78 -6.38
CA ASP A 367 3.73 3.88 -5.41
C ASP A 367 5.04 4.68 -5.55
N ALA A 368 6.01 4.22 -6.35
CA ALA A 368 7.21 5.00 -6.72
C ALA A 368 6.97 5.97 -7.90
N ILE A 369 5.88 5.81 -8.67
CA ILE A 369 5.62 6.60 -9.88
C ILE A 369 5.28 8.05 -9.53
N MET A 370 4.36 8.27 -8.58
CA MET A 370 4.00 9.61 -8.12
C MET A 370 5.21 10.40 -7.58
N PRO A 371 6.00 9.88 -6.60
CA PRO A 371 7.16 10.61 -6.11
C PRO A 371 8.21 10.82 -7.20
N ALA A 372 8.38 9.92 -8.18
CA ALA A 372 9.29 10.17 -9.30
C ALA A 372 8.94 11.48 -10.05
N PHE A 373 7.68 11.66 -10.44
CA PHE A 373 7.26 12.90 -11.10
C PHE A 373 7.48 14.14 -10.22
N LEU A 374 7.19 14.05 -8.92
CA LEU A 374 7.43 15.16 -8.00
C LEU A 374 8.94 15.43 -7.80
N ILE A 375 9.80 14.42 -7.71
CA ILE A 375 11.26 14.59 -7.57
C ILE A 375 11.82 15.33 -8.81
N TRP A 376 11.44 14.91 -10.00
CA TRP A 376 11.91 15.54 -11.24
C TRP A 376 11.31 16.93 -11.45
N GLY A 377 10.05 17.13 -11.08
CA GLY A 377 9.42 18.45 -11.02
C GLY A 377 10.12 19.39 -10.03
N PHE A 378 10.57 18.87 -8.90
CA PHE A 378 11.32 19.62 -7.88
C PHE A 378 12.73 19.96 -8.37
N TRP A 379 13.42 19.03 -9.04
CA TRP A 379 14.69 19.32 -9.71
C TRP A 379 14.53 20.45 -10.74
N LEU A 380 13.41 20.49 -11.47
CA LEU A 380 13.05 21.52 -12.45
C LEU A 380 12.21 22.67 -11.87
N ALA A 381 12.21 22.88 -10.55
CA ALA A 381 11.29 23.81 -9.88
C ALA A 381 11.38 25.28 -10.38
N SER A 382 12.45 25.68 -11.08
CA SER A 382 12.54 26.98 -11.74
C SER A 382 11.59 27.16 -12.94
N SER A 383 11.16 26.06 -13.59
CA SER A 383 10.25 26.08 -14.73
C SER A 383 8.81 25.88 -14.30
N ALA A 384 7.96 26.89 -14.54
CA ALA A 384 6.53 26.81 -14.21
C ALA A 384 5.79 25.73 -15.01
N TRP A 385 6.18 25.53 -16.28
CA TRP A 385 5.68 24.42 -17.11
C TRP A 385 6.00 23.08 -16.46
N ALA A 386 7.26 22.84 -16.09
CA ALA A 386 7.68 21.59 -15.48
C ALA A 386 6.96 21.32 -14.15
N ARG A 387 6.75 22.36 -13.33
CA ARG A 387 5.96 22.25 -12.10
C ARG A 387 4.51 21.83 -12.37
N GLY A 388 3.84 22.48 -13.33
CA GLY A 388 2.46 22.14 -13.70
C GLY A 388 2.33 20.71 -14.22
N THR A 389 3.23 20.34 -15.15
CA THR A 389 3.30 18.99 -15.71
C THR A 389 3.59 17.94 -14.65
N ALA A 390 4.56 18.15 -13.77
CA ALA A 390 4.90 17.22 -12.71
C ALA A 390 3.74 16.98 -11.73
N VAL A 391 3.06 18.05 -11.29
CA VAL A 391 1.91 17.94 -10.39
C VAL A 391 0.74 17.22 -11.07
N ALA A 392 0.48 17.47 -12.36
CA ALA A 392 -0.54 16.75 -13.11
C ALA A 392 -0.20 15.26 -13.23
N LEU A 393 1.00 14.89 -13.69
CA LEU A 393 1.40 13.49 -13.87
C LEU A 393 1.40 12.73 -12.53
N ALA A 394 1.90 13.36 -11.46
CA ALA A 394 1.82 12.82 -10.11
C ALA A 394 0.36 12.65 -9.65
N GLY A 395 -0.47 13.69 -9.83
CA GLY A 395 -1.88 13.69 -9.43
C GLY A 395 -2.72 12.63 -10.16
N TRP A 396 -2.45 12.41 -11.44
CA TRP A 396 -3.07 11.38 -12.27
C TRP A 396 -2.39 10.02 -12.14
N THR A 397 -1.41 9.88 -11.25
CA THR A 397 -0.96 8.60 -10.70
C THR A 397 -1.69 8.33 -9.38
N LYS A 398 -1.57 9.27 -8.43
CA LYS A 398 -2.23 9.23 -7.11
C LYS A 398 -2.76 10.64 -6.78
N PHE A 399 -4.08 10.75 -6.55
CA PHE A 399 -4.77 12.04 -6.42
C PHE A 399 -4.28 12.91 -5.26
N ALA A 400 -3.60 12.33 -4.26
CA ALA A 400 -2.94 13.05 -3.18
C ALA A 400 -2.05 14.20 -3.69
N ALA A 401 -1.33 14.00 -4.80
CA ALA A 401 -0.45 15.02 -5.36
C ALA A 401 -1.21 16.23 -5.93
N LEU A 402 -2.51 16.14 -6.23
CA LEU A 402 -3.30 17.29 -6.67
C LEU A 402 -3.41 18.36 -5.58
N LEU A 403 -3.35 17.98 -4.30
CA LEU A 403 -3.29 18.91 -3.17
C LEU A 403 -2.03 19.80 -3.19
N LEU A 404 -0.99 19.41 -3.93
CA LEU A 404 0.24 20.19 -4.08
C LEU A 404 0.11 21.32 -5.12
N ALA A 405 -0.93 21.31 -5.96
CA ALA A 405 -1.08 22.29 -7.03
C ALA A 405 -1.05 23.75 -6.54
N PRO A 406 -1.75 24.15 -5.45
CA PRO A 406 -1.68 25.52 -4.94
C PRO A 406 -0.27 25.92 -4.49
N LEU A 407 0.42 25.02 -3.76
CA LEU A 407 1.79 25.23 -3.29
C LEU A 407 2.76 25.43 -4.48
N TRP A 408 2.74 24.53 -5.44
CA TRP A 408 3.68 24.49 -6.57
C TRP A 408 3.39 25.58 -7.62
N LEU A 409 2.12 25.95 -7.80
CA LEU A 409 1.71 27.10 -8.61
C LEU A 409 2.30 28.39 -8.03
N SER A 410 2.19 28.58 -6.72
CA SER A 410 2.61 29.80 -6.02
C SER A 410 4.13 29.91 -5.81
N TYR A 411 4.92 28.91 -6.18
CA TYR A 411 6.37 28.95 -6.03
C TYR A 411 7.06 29.72 -7.17
N PRO A 412 8.09 30.56 -6.91
CA PRO A 412 8.58 30.98 -5.59
C PRO A 412 7.91 32.27 -5.06
N ASP A 413 7.34 33.12 -5.93
CA ASP A 413 6.95 34.50 -5.60
C ASP A 413 5.43 34.73 -5.44
N GLY A 414 4.68 33.67 -5.11
CA GLY A 414 3.23 33.71 -4.93
C GLY A 414 2.45 33.55 -6.23
N LEU A 415 1.12 33.75 -6.16
CA LEU A 415 0.19 33.55 -7.30
C LEU A 415 0.34 34.56 -8.44
N ARG A 416 1.13 35.64 -8.24
CA ARG A 416 1.43 36.64 -9.26
C ARG A 416 2.53 36.22 -10.24
N GLY A 417 3.14 35.05 -10.03
CA GLY A 417 4.13 34.47 -10.94
C GLY A 417 3.55 34.01 -12.29
N PRO A 418 4.28 33.20 -13.07
CA PRO A 418 3.85 32.71 -14.38
C PRO A 418 2.76 31.62 -14.30
N ALA A 419 1.64 31.92 -13.63
CA ALA A 419 0.51 31.02 -13.39
C ALA A 419 -0.04 30.42 -14.70
N ARG A 420 -0.04 31.20 -15.78
CA ARG A 420 -0.44 30.71 -17.13
C ARG A 420 0.45 29.56 -17.61
N ARG A 421 1.77 29.63 -17.42
CA ARG A 421 2.70 28.57 -17.84
C ARG A 421 2.53 27.31 -17.02
N PHE A 422 2.29 27.45 -15.72
CA PHE A 422 1.92 26.32 -14.86
C PHE A 422 0.61 25.69 -15.30
N ALA A 423 -0.44 26.49 -15.50
CA ALA A 423 -1.76 26.01 -15.89
C ALA A 423 -1.72 25.29 -17.24
N LEU A 424 -0.97 25.82 -18.22
CA LEU A 424 -0.79 25.15 -19.50
C LEU A 424 -0.03 23.82 -19.34
N GLY A 425 1.07 23.78 -18.58
CA GLY A 425 1.81 22.54 -18.34
C GLY A 425 0.97 21.47 -17.63
N PHE A 426 0.15 21.90 -16.67
CA PHE A 426 -0.80 21.04 -15.98
C PHE A 426 -1.90 20.54 -16.93
N ALA A 427 -2.52 21.43 -17.70
CA ALA A 427 -3.59 21.09 -18.62
C ALA A 427 -3.12 20.17 -19.74
N THR A 428 -1.98 20.46 -20.38
CA THR A 428 -1.41 19.60 -21.44
C THR A 428 -1.10 18.21 -20.92
N ALA A 429 -0.48 18.09 -19.75
CA ALA A 429 -0.19 16.79 -19.15
C ALA A 429 -1.47 16.02 -18.77
N THR A 430 -2.49 16.72 -18.27
CA THR A 430 -3.81 16.15 -17.97
C THR A 430 -4.48 15.62 -19.25
N LEU A 431 -4.55 16.44 -20.30
CA LEU A 431 -5.14 16.03 -21.58
C LEU A 431 -4.40 14.84 -22.19
N ALA A 432 -3.06 14.83 -22.13
CA ALA A 432 -2.27 13.70 -22.60
C ALA A 432 -2.55 12.42 -21.78
N ALA A 433 -2.63 12.53 -20.45
CA ALA A 433 -2.93 11.40 -19.56
C ALA A 433 -4.32 10.80 -19.84
N PHE A 434 -5.33 11.67 -20.02
CA PHE A 434 -6.70 11.26 -20.33
C PHE A 434 -6.94 10.92 -21.80
N GLY A 435 -5.91 10.98 -22.65
CA GLY A 435 -5.98 10.48 -24.02
C GLY A 435 -6.41 9.01 -24.10
N VAL A 436 -6.20 8.23 -23.02
CA VAL A 436 -6.68 6.84 -22.91
C VAL A 436 -8.20 6.69 -23.01
N LEU A 437 -8.97 7.74 -22.70
CA LEU A 437 -10.44 7.70 -22.83
C LEU A 437 -10.90 7.77 -24.29
N LEU A 438 -10.02 8.23 -25.20
CA LEU A 438 -10.29 8.27 -26.64
C LEU A 438 -10.15 6.89 -27.31
N LEU A 439 -9.75 5.87 -26.55
CA LEU A 439 -9.78 4.48 -26.99
C LEU A 439 -11.22 3.95 -27.10
N GLU A 440 -12.14 4.57 -26.36
CA GLU A 440 -13.56 4.21 -26.41
C GLU A 440 -14.31 4.97 -27.51
N PRO A 441 -15.36 4.36 -28.11
CA PRO A 441 -16.18 5.02 -29.13
C PRO A 441 -16.90 6.29 -28.64
N ASP A 442 -17.28 6.33 -27.36
CA ASP A 442 -17.94 7.47 -26.72
C ASP A 442 -17.08 8.01 -25.55
N PRO A 443 -16.31 9.10 -25.77
CA PRO A 443 -15.47 9.68 -24.74
C PRO A 443 -16.23 10.26 -23.54
N LEU A 444 -17.49 10.69 -23.70
CA LEU A 444 -18.30 11.23 -22.61
C LEU A 444 -18.77 10.10 -21.69
N HIS A 445 -19.19 8.99 -22.28
CA HIS A 445 -19.47 7.78 -21.53
C HIS A 445 -18.21 7.27 -20.81
N ALA A 446 -17.07 7.23 -21.51
CA ALA A 446 -15.79 6.83 -20.92
C ALA A 446 -15.37 7.69 -19.72
N ALA A 447 -15.52 9.01 -19.82
CA ALA A 447 -15.27 9.92 -18.70
C ALA A 447 -16.21 9.67 -17.51
N ARG A 448 -17.49 9.35 -17.77
CA ARG A 448 -18.44 8.99 -16.72
C ARG A 448 -18.04 7.70 -16.02
N VAL A 449 -17.68 6.65 -16.77
CA VAL A 449 -17.21 5.37 -16.22
C VAL A 449 -15.95 5.57 -15.38
N PHE A 450 -15.00 6.39 -15.87
CA PHE A 450 -13.83 6.79 -15.09
C PHE A 450 -14.23 7.39 -13.74
N VAL A 451 -15.15 8.36 -13.72
CA VAL A 451 -15.59 9.02 -12.48
C VAL A 451 -16.26 8.03 -11.54
N GLU A 452 -17.16 7.20 -12.05
CA GLU A 452 -17.91 6.20 -11.26
C GLU A 452 -16.96 5.16 -10.64
N ARG A 453 -16.05 4.58 -11.44
CA ARG A 453 -15.07 3.57 -10.96
C ARG A 453 -14.04 4.16 -10.02
N THR A 454 -13.54 5.36 -10.31
CA THR A 454 -12.44 5.97 -9.57
C THR A 454 -12.91 6.66 -8.29
N PHE A 455 -13.90 7.54 -8.37
CA PHE A 455 -14.32 8.32 -7.19
C PHE A 455 -15.42 7.62 -6.40
N GLY A 456 -16.37 6.94 -7.06
CA GLY A 456 -17.44 6.23 -6.37
C GLY A 456 -16.90 5.19 -5.39
N TYR A 457 -16.00 4.32 -5.86
CA TYR A 457 -15.40 3.32 -5.00
C TYR A 457 -14.53 3.90 -3.87
N GLN A 458 -13.72 4.94 -4.14
CA GLN A 458 -12.80 5.49 -3.15
C GLN A 458 -13.51 6.23 -2.02
N LEU A 459 -14.70 6.78 -2.26
CA LEU A 459 -15.50 7.47 -1.24
C LEU A 459 -16.18 6.51 -0.27
N ASP A 460 -16.66 5.36 -0.77
CA ASP A 460 -17.38 4.36 0.04
C ASP A 460 -16.47 3.27 0.61
N ARG A 461 -15.16 3.33 0.33
CA ARG A 461 -14.21 2.29 0.75
C ARG A 461 -13.96 2.33 2.25
N GLU A 462 -14.35 1.25 2.91
CA GLU A 462 -13.91 0.94 4.27
C GLU A 462 -12.49 0.34 4.28
N SER A 463 -11.76 0.54 5.37
CA SER A 463 -10.47 -0.12 5.56
C SER A 463 -10.09 -0.29 7.03
N PRO A 464 -9.50 -1.44 7.41
CA PRO A 464 -9.01 -1.69 8.75
C PRO A 464 -7.68 -0.97 9.07
N PHE A 465 -6.97 -0.46 8.06
CA PHE A 465 -5.56 -0.05 8.19
C PHE A 465 -5.36 1.39 8.68
N SER A 466 -6.44 2.06 9.08
CA SER A 466 -6.41 3.33 9.80
C SER A 466 -7.43 3.31 10.93
N ILE A 467 -7.23 4.16 11.95
CA ILE A 467 -8.18 4.30 13.06
C ILE A 467 -9.54 4.84 12.61
N TRP A 468 -9.59 5.46 11.44
CA TRP A 468 -10.79 6.11 10.92
C TRP A 468 -11.83 5.11 10.42
N GLY A 469 -11.39 3.94 9.94
CA GLY A 469 -12.29 2.91 9.44
C GLY A 469 -12.90 2.03 10.52
N TRP A 470 -12.47 2.16 11.78
CA TRP A 470 -12.85 1.21 12.84
C TRP A 470 -14.31 1.28 13.30
N GLY A 471 -15.00 2.39 13.01
CA GLY A 471 -16.44 2.52 13.27
C GLY A 471 -17.27 1.42 12.59
N GLN A 472 -16.79 0.83 11.49
CA GLN A 472 -17.43 -0.28 10.78
C GLN A 472 -17.69 -1.50 11.68
N TYR A 473 -16.86 -1.71 12.72
CA TYR A 473 -16.96 -2.91 13.56
C TYR A 473 -18.12 -2.86 14.55
N ARG A 474 -18.65 -1.67 14.87
CA ARG A 474 -19.73 -1.46 15.86
C ARG A 474 -19.49 -2.20 17.19
N ALA A 475 -18.24 -2.37 17.57
CA ALA A 475 -17.83 -3.16 18.74
C ALA A 475 -17.68 -2.26 19.97
N ALA A 476 -18.15 -2.71 21.14
CA ALA A 476 -17.92 -1.99 22.39
C ALA A 476 -16.40 -1.79 22.63
N GLY A 477 -16.01 -0.56 22.99
CA GLY A 477 -14.61 -0.17 23.20
C GLY A 477 -13.83 0.17 21.92
N VAL A 478 -14.44 0.07 20.73
CA VAL A 478 -13.84 0.51 19.46
C VAL A 478 -14.54 1.80 19.00
N PRO A 479 -13.85 2.96 19.01
CA PRO A 479 -14.49 4.23 18.74
C PRO A 479 -14.80 4.43 17.25
N ASP A 480 -15.93 5.09 16.98
CA ASP A 480 -16.22 5.70 15.68
C ASP A 480 -15.66 7.13 15.67
N LEU A 481 -14.64 7.36 14.84
CA LEU A 481 -13.94 8.65 14.73
C LEU A 481 -14.30 9.42 13.47
N HIS A 482 -15.39 9.05 12.77
CA HIS A 482 -15.75 9.63 11.48
C HIS A 482 -15.87 11.16 11.51
N ALA A 483 -16.54 11.73 12.51
CA ALA A 483 -16.68 13.19 12.64
C ALA A 483 -15.31 13.89 12.84
N VAL A 484 -14.41 13.28 13.60
CA VAL A 484 -13.05 13.81 13.82
C VAL A 484 -12.24 13.75 12.53
N GLN A 485 -12.37 12.65 11.78
CA GLN A 485 -11.73 12.49 10.47
C GLN A 485 -12.20 13.59 9.50
N GLN A 486 -13.50 13.86 9.42
CA GLN A 486 -14.06 14.89 8.54
C GLN A 486 -13.49 16.28 8.86
N VAL A 487 -13.43 16.64 10.16
CA VAL A 487 -12.79 17.90 10.58
C VAL A 487 -11.32 17.94 10.17
N LEU A 488 -10.59 16.83 10.34
CA LEU A 488 -9.18 16.75 9.94
C LEU A 488 -9.01 16.88 8.42
N GLN A 489 -9.87 16.24 7.61
CA GLN A 489 -9.86 16.36 6.16
C GLN A 489 -10.06 17.82 5.72
N VAL A 490 -11.01 18.54 6.32
CA VAL A 490 -11.22 19.97 6.06
C VAL A 490 -9.98 20.78 6.43
N VAL A 491 -9.35 20.50 7.59
CA VAL A 491 -8.11 21.17 8.01
C VAL A 491 -6.96 20.91 7.03
N VAL A 492 -6.82 19.69 6.53
CA VAL A 492 -5.78 19.31 5.56
C VAL A 492 -5.99 20.04 4.23
N VAL A 493 -7.22 20.07 3.71
CA VAL A 493 -7.55 20.80 2.47
C VAL A 493 -7.32 22.30 2.64
N ALA A 494 -7.80 22.88 3.75
CA ALA A 494 -7.57 24.28 4.07
C ALA A 494 -6.07 24.60 4.20
N GLY A 495 -5.29 23.70 4.83
CA GLY A 495 -3.83 23.81 4.92
C GLY A 495 -3.15 23.75 3.56
N ALA A 496 -3.55 22.83 2.68
CA ALA A 496 -3.03 22.69 1.32
C ALA A 496 -3.30 23.95 0.45
N LEU A 497 -4.44 24.61 0.66
CA LEU A 497 -4.74 25.90 0.03
C LEU A 497 -3.94 27.05 0.67
N LEU A 498 -3.85 27.07 2.00
CA LEU A 498 -3.17 28.13 2.76
C LEU A 498 -1.68 28.25 2.39
N VAL A 499 -1.01 27.13 2.15
CA VAL A 499 0.41 27.12 1.78
C VAL A 499 0.69 27.81 0.43
N ALA A 500 -0.33 28.05 -0.41
CA ALA A 500 -0.18 28.90 -1.58
C ALA A 500 0.15 30.36 -1.21
N PHE A 501 -0.40 30.83 -0.09
CA PHE A 501 -0.32 32.22 0.34
C PHE A 501 0.73 32.46 1.42
N VAL A 502 0.99 31.46 2.27
CA VAL A 502 1.90 31.58 3.42
C VAL A 502 2.93 30.45 3.40
N PRO A 503 4.24 30.76 3.27
CA PRO A 503 4.83 32.09 3.11
C PRO A 503 4.63 32.63 1.67
N ARG A 504 4.56 33.97 1.54
CA ARG A 504 4.35 34.63 0.24
C ARG A 504 5.47 34.35 -0.75
N ARG A 505 6.72 34.46 -0.28
CA ARG A 505 7.91 34.01 -1.00
C ARG A 505 8.41 32.72 -0.38
N LYS A 506 8.74 31.75 -1.23
CA LYS A 506 9.10 30.40 -0.83
C LYS A 506 10.52 30.08 -1.30
N SER A 507 11.38 29.70 -0.37
CA SER A 507 12.67 29.09 -0.70
C SER A 507 12.48 27.65 -1.22
N ILE A 508 13.52 27.07 -1.81
CA ILE A 508 13.50 25.66 -2.21
C ILE A 508 13.32 24.71 -1.02
N LEU A 509 13.86 25.09 0.16
CA LEU A 509 13.70 24.36 1.40
C LEU A 509 12.24 24.39 1.88
N GLN A 510 11.59 25.56 1.79
CA GLN A 510 10.18 25.70 2.11
C GLN A 510 9.30 24.92 1.15
N LEU A 511 9.62 24.90 -0.15
CA LEU A 511 8.89 24.08 -1.12
C LEU A 511 8.95 22.59 -0.75
N ALA A 512 10.14 22.07 -0.41
CA ALA A 512 10.29 20.68 0.03
C ALA A 512 9.51 20.41 1.33
N ALA A 513 9.76 21.21 2.37
CA ALA A 513 9.13 21.00 3.67
C ALA A 513 7.60 21.10 3.61
N LEU A 514 7.04 22.06 2.86
CA LEU A 514 5.58 22.18 2.69
C LEU A 514 5.01 21.09 1.79
N THR A 515 5.76 20.60 0.79
CA THR A 515 5.35 19.43 -0.02
C THR A 515 5.22 18.19 0.86
N ALA A 516 6.22 17.92 1.71
CA ALA A 516 6.15 16.85 2.69
C ALA A 516 4.97 17.04 3.66
N ALA A 517 4.78 18.25 4.20
CA ALA A 517 3.70 18.53 5.15
C ALA A 517 2.30 18.29 4.56
N VAL A 518 2.06 18.69 3.31
CA VAL A 518 0.76 18.46 2.65
C VAL A 518 0.51 16.97 2.43
N LEU A 519 1.51 16.21 1.96
CA LEU A 519 1.38 14.76 1.74
C LEU A 519 1.19 13.99 3.05
N ILE A 520 1.96 14.32 4.10
CA ILE A 520 1.79 13.73 5.44
C ILE A 520 0.42 14.09 6.02
N GLY A 521 -0.03 15.33 5.85
CA GLY A 521 -1.36 15.77 6.27
C GLY A 521 -2.48 14.97 5.60
N PHE A 522 -2.37 14.74 4.30
CA PHE A 522 -3.28 13.86 3.57
C PHE A 522 -3.28 12.43 4.13
N GLU A 523 -2.09 11.84 4.32
CA GLU A 523 -1.95 10.49 4.87
C GLU A 523 -2.53 10.33 6.28
N LEU A 524 -2.42 11.36 7.13
CA LEU A 524 -3.03 11.37 8.46
C LEU A 524 -4.57 11.27 8.42
N ALA A 525 -5.20 11.71 7.33
CA ALA A 525 -6.65 11.77 7.18
C ALA A 525 -7.23 10.63 6.31
N LEU A 526 -6.39 9.72 5.80
CA LEU A 526 -6.78 8.64 4.89
C LEU A 526 -7.49 7.49 5.61
N THR A 527 -8.69 7.12 5.15
CA THR A 527 -9.38 5.91 5.63
C THR A 527 -8.59 4.64 5.30
N HIS A 528 -8.06 4.55 4.07
CA HIS A 528 -7.15 3.50 3.67
C HIS A 528 -5.73 4.05 3.63
N TRP A 529 -4.97 3.83 4.70
CA TRP A 529 -3.55 4.17 4.79
C TRP A 529 -2.69 2.92 4.78
N PHE A 530 -1.51 2.97 4.13
CA PHE A 530 -0.58 1.86 4.13
C PHE A 530 0.88 2.31 4.02
N TYR A 531 1.82 1.48 4.47
CA TYR A 531 3.26 1.78 4.52
C TYR A 531 3.89 2.11 3.16
N LEU A 532 3.27 1.66 2.07
CA LEU A 532 3.71 1.94 0.70
C LEU A 532 3.56 3.42 0.32
N TYR A 533 2.85 4.22 1.14
CA TYR A 533 2.68 5.66 0.91
C TYR A 533 3.83 6.48 1.50
N ILE A 534 4.61 5.95 2.44
CA ILE A 534 5.73 6.67 3.05
C ILE A 534 6.72 7.24 2.00
N PRO A 535 7.08 6.53 0.91
CA PRO A 535 7.90 7.07 -0.16
C PRO A 535 7.33 8.30 -0.89
N TRP A 536 6.05 8.63 -0.72
CA TRP A 536 5.41 9.80 -1.32
C TRP A 536 5.98 11.10 -0.76
N PHE A 537 6.09 11.21 0.57
CA PHE A 537 6.64 12.39 1.23
C PHE A 537 8.14 12.28 1.53
N PHE A 538 8.68 11.06 1.59
CA PHE A 538 10.06 10.81 2.02
C PHE A 538 11.13 11.63 1.27
N PRO A 539 11.12 11.79 -0.08
CA PRO A 539 12.12 12.59 -0.79
C PRO A 539 12.23 14.02 -0.26
N PHE A 540 11.09 14.60 0.08
CA PHE A 540 10.96 15.98 0.52
C PHE A 540 11.33 16.14 1.99
N VAL A 541 10.96 15.16 2.84
CA VAL A 541 11.46 15.07 4.22
C VAL A 541 12.98 14.93 4.21
N ALA A 542 13.53 13.99 3.43
CA ALA A 542 14.96 13.75 3.31
C ALA A 542 15.70 15.02 2.86
N PHE A 543 15.21 15.73 1.84
CA PHE A 543 15.78 17.02 1.44
C PHE A 543 15.72 18.05 2.57
N ALA A 544 14.58 18.19 3.25
CA ALA A 544 14.39 19.19 4.29
C ALA A 544 15.28 18.95 5.53
N VAL A 545 15.52 17.70 5.92
CA VAL A 545 16.27 17.35 7.13
C VAL A 545 17.77 17.10 6.88
N LEU A 546 18.16 16.71 5.66
CA LEU A 546 19.54 16.37 5.30
C LEU A 546 20.28 17.49 4.56
N SER A 547 19.57 18.50 4.04
CA SER A 547 20.21 19.70 3.49
C SER A 547 21.05 20.40 4.58
N ALA A 548 22.28 20.77 4.24
CA ALA A 548 23.18 21.46 5.14
C ALA A 548 23.32 22.93 4.75
N ARG A 549 23.53 23.79 5.75
CA ARG A 549 23.90 25.19 5.57
C ARG A 549 25.40 25.25 5.27
N ASP A 550 25.81 25.02 4.04
CA ASP A 550 27.16 25.46 3.66
C ASP A 550 27.11 26.99 3.55
N ARG A 551 27.91 27.66 4.40
CA ARG A 551 28.20 29.09 4.24
C ARG A 551 28.82 29.22 2.85
N VAL A 552 28.13 29.91 1.95
CA VAL A 552 28.78 30.51 0.78
C VAL A 552 29.93 31.36 1.36
N PRO A 553 31.20 31.08 1.04
CA PRO A 553 32.27 31.99 1.41
C PRO A 553 31.96 33.33 0.76
N SER A 554 31.84 34.39 1.55
CA SER A 554 31.89 35.75 1.03
C SER A 554 33.27 35.94 0.43
N VAL A 555 33.38 35.81 -0.88
CA VAL A 555 34.56 36.26 -1.61
C VAL A 555 34.42 37.78 -1.71
N HIS A 556 35.27 38.48 -0.96
CA HIS A 556 35.59 39.88 -1.19
C HIS A 556 36.49 40.00 -2.41
#